data_AF-A0A949B169-F1
#
_entry.id   AF-A0A949B169-F1
#
_cell.length_a   1.000
_cell.length_b   1.000
_cell.length_c   1.000
_cell.angle_alpha   90.00
_cell.angle_beta   90.00
_cell.angle_gamma   90.00
#
_symmetry.space_group_name_H-M   'P 1'
#
loop_
_entity.id
_entity.type
_entity.pdbx_description
1 polymer ?
#
loop_
_entity_poly.entity_id
_entity_poly.type
_entity_poly.pdbx_seq_one_letter_code
_entity_poly.pdbx_strand_id
1 'polypeptide(L)'
;MKSGKIGTFLPLLFLVFLFLLGQILPNYYLRIIIEMAILGLFAQSLNLIMGYGGMISFGHAAFYGFGAYAVAILLRDTGMSLVSAILTGTILTGVLGFIVGAVCLR
;
A
#
# COMPACT_ATOMS: atom_id res chain seq x y z
N MET A 1 -29.22 22.01 -7.56
CA MET A 1 -29.07 21.92 -6.09
C MET A 1 -30.09 20.95 -5.45
N LYS A 2 -30.12 19.66 -5.81
CA LYS A 2 -30.99 18.64 -5.16
C LYS A 2 -30.29 17.29 -4.90
N SER A 3 -28.96 17.30 -4.74
CA SER A 3 -28.14 16.10 -4.50
C SER A 3 -27.86 15.84 -3.01
N GLY A 4 -28.74 16.30 -2.10
CA GLY A 4 -28.44 16.38 -0.66
C GLY A 4 -28.69 15.11 0.16
N LYS A 5 -29.27 14.05 -0.42
CA LYS A 5 -29.54 12.78 0.28
C LYS A 5 -29.08 11.56 -0.53
N ILE A 6 -29.42 11.50 -1.81
CA ILE A 6 -29.02 10.40 -2.73
C ILE A 6 -27.51 10.24 -2.87
N GLY A 7 -26.75 11.34 -2.89
CA GLY A 7 -25.28 11.30 -2.95
C GLY A 7 -24.63 10.71 -1.70
N THR A 8 -25.29 10.82 -0.53
CA THR A 8 -24.79 10.29 0.76
C THR A 8 -25.22 8.83 0.99
N PHE A 9 -26.38 8.42 0.46
CA PHE A 9 -26.84 7.02 0.59
C PHE A 9 -26.03 6.04 -0.27
N LEU A 10 -25.53 6.48 -1.43
CA LEU A 10 -24.74 5.63 -2.34
C LEU A 10 -23.45 5.07 -1.71
N PRO A 11 -22.56 5.87 -1.08
CA PRO A 11 -21.37 5.35 -0.42
C PRO A 11 -21.71 4.51 0.81
N LEU A 12 -22.79 4.85 1.52
CA LEU A 12 -23.24 4.08 2.67
C LEU A 12 -23.70 2.67 2.25
N LEU A 13 -24.46 2.58 1.15
CA LEU A 13 -24.89 1.31 0.58
C LEU A 13 -23.70 0.47 0.10
N PHE A 14 -22.70 1.10 -0.51
CA PHE A 14 -21.47 0.44 -0.92
C PHE A 14 -20.65 -0.10 0.27
N LEU A 15 -20.57 0.66 1.37
CA LEU A 15 -19.93 0.22 2.62
C LEU A 15 -20.66 -0.98 3.26
N VAL A 16 -21.99 -0.94 3.30
CA VAL A 16 -22.80 -2.05 3.81
C VAL A 16 -22.63 -3.30 2.95
N PHE A 17 -22.58 -3.14 1.63
CA PHE A 17 -22.31 -4.23 0.70
C PHE A 17 -20.93 -4.88 0.95
N LEU A 18 -19.88 -4.08 1.10
CA LEU A 18 -18.53 -4.57 1.44
C LEU A 18 -18.49 -5.30 2.79
N PHE A 19 -19.20 -4.78 3.80
CA PHE A 19 -19.28 -5.41 5.12
C PHE A 19 -19.94 -6.79 5.05
N LEU A 20 -21.05 -6.91 4.32
CA LEU A 20 -21.73 -8.19 4.09
C LEU A 20 -20.86 -9.17 3.31
N LEU A 21 -20.13 -8.69 2.30
CA LEU A 21 -19.19 -9.50 1.54
C LEU A 21 -18.10 -10.13 2.44
N GLY A 22 -17.62 -9.37 3.42
CA GLY A 22 -16.66 -9.83 4.44
C GLY A 22 -17.19 -10.95 5.35
N GLN A 23 -18.49 -11.01 5.58
CA GLN A 23 -19.11 -12.03 6.44
C GLN A 23 -19.44 -13.33 5.69
N ILE A 24 -19.72 -13.22 4.39
CA ILE A 24 -20.24 -14.34 3.58
C ILE A 24 -19.11 -15.12 2.88
N LEU A 25 -18.03 -14.45 2.46
CA LEU A 25 -16.98 -15.10 1.68
C LEU A 25 -15.98 -15.89 2.55
N PRO A 26 -15.48 -17.04 2.06
CA PRO A 26 -14.35 -17.73 2.69
C PRO A 26 -13.08 -16.86 2.70
N ASN A 27 -12.27 -17.01 3.74
CA ASN A 27 -11.03 -16.25 3.95
C ASN A 27 -10.09 -16.22 2.74
N TYR A 28 -10.02 -17.32 1.99
CA TYR A 28 -9.19 -17.40 0.78
C TYR A 28 -9.63 -16.40 -0.30
N TYR A 29 -10.92 -16.40 -0.64
CA TYR A 29 -11.46 -15.47 -1.64
C TYR A 29 -11.41 -14.03 -1.15
N LEU A 30 -11.65 -13.79 0.14
CA LEU A 30 -11.48 -12.46 0.74
C LEU A 30 -10.05 -11.93 0.58
N ARG A 31 -9.05 -12.77 0.86
CA ARG A 31 -7.64 -12.38 0.73
C ARG A 31 -7.29 -12.01 -0.70
N ILE A 32 -7.75 -12.80 -1.68
CA ILE A 32 -7.53 -12.51 -3.09
C ILE A 32 -8.19 -11.18 -3.48
N ILE A 33 -9.46 -10.95 -3.11
CA ILE A 33 -10.16 -9.70 -3.46
C ILE A 33 -9.46 -8.49 -2.84
N ILE A 34 -9.00 -8.61 -1.59
CA ILE A 34 -8.22 -7.56 -0.91
C ILE A 34 -6.92 -7.30 -1.66
N GLU A 35 -6.17 -8.35 -2.05
CA GLU A 35 -4.94 -8.21 -2.83
C GLU A 35 -5.19 -7.56 -4.20
N MET A 36 -6.25 -7.96 -4.91
CA MET A 36 -6.65 -7.33 -6.18
C MET A 36 -6.96 -5.84 -6.00
N ALA A 37 -7.69 -5.48 -4.93
CA ALA A 37 -8.04 -4.10 -4.63
C ALA A 37 -6.79 -3.26 -4.30
N ILE A 38 -5.86 -3.81 -3.50
CA ILE A 38 -4.58 -3.15 -3.17
C ILE A 38 -3.77 -2.91 -4.44
N LEU A 39 -3.60 -3.93 -5.29
CA LEU A 39 -2.84 -3.83 -6.54
C LEU A 39 -3.51 -2.90 -7.55
N GLY A 40 -4.84 -2.90 -7.63
CA GLY A 40 -5.60 -1.98 -8.47
C GLY A 40 -5.47 -0.51 -8.01
N LEU A 41 -5.55 -0.28 -6.70
CA LEU A 41 -5.33 1.06 -6.13
C LEU A 41 -3.90 1.55 -6.37
N PHE A 42 -2.91 0.65 -6.26
CA PHE A 42 -1.51 0.93 -6.57
C PHE A 42 -1.31 1.26 -8.05
N ALA A 43 -1.90 0.48 -8.96
CA ALA A 43 -1.84 0.77 -10.39
C ALA A 43 -2.49 2.12 -10.73
N GLN A 44 -3.60 2.47 -10.09
CA GLN A 44 -4.23 3.77 -10.32
C GLN A 44 -3.42 4.92 -9.72
N SER A 45 -2.85 4.80 -8.52
CA SER A 45 -1.98 5.87 -7.98
C SER A 45 -0.80 6.15 -8.92
N LEU A 46 -0.21 5.10 -9.50
CA LEU A 46 0.82 5.20 -10.51
C LEU A 46 0.34 5.87 -11.81
N ASN A 47 -0.85 5.50 -12.30
CA ASN A 47 -1.45 6.13 -13.46
C ASN A 47 -1.75 7.62 -13.23
N LEU A 48 -2.15 8.02 -12.02
CA LEU A 48 -2.31 9.43 -11.67
C LEU A 48 -0.99 10.18 -11.71
N ILE A 49 0.05 9.65 -11.08
CA ILE A 49 1.36 10.32 -10.97
C ILE A 49 2.08 10.39 -12.32
N MET A 50 2.13 9.28 -13.06
CA MET A 50 2.82 9.22 -14.35
C MET A 50 1.96 9.74 -15.50
N GLY A 51 0.70 9.32 -15.56
CA GLY A 51 -0.20 9.64 -16.66
C GLY A 51 -0.68 11.10 -16.64
N TYR A 52 -1.08 11.61 -15.47
CA TYR A 52 -1.56 12.98 -15.34
C TYR A 52 -0.52 13.94 -14.76
N GLY A 53 0.34 13.47 -13.84
CA GLY A 53 1.35 14.30 -13.19
C GLY A 53 2.65 14.48 -13.98
N GLY A 54 2.93 13.62 -14.97
CA GLY A 54 4.18 13.66 -15.75
C GLY A 54 5.46 13.45 -14.93
N MET A 55 5.35 13.06 -13.66
CA MET A 55 6.47 12.89 -12.74
C MET A 55 6.94 11.43 -12.76
N ILE A 56 8.15 11.19 -13.28
CA ILE A 56 8.76 9.86 -13.36
C ILE A 56 9.71 9.63 -12.17
N SER A 57 9.26 9.92 -10.93
CA SER A 57 10.06 9.67 -9.73
C SER A 57 9.46 8.56 -8.88
N PHE A 58 9.97 7.34 -9.07
CA PHE A 58 9.61 6.16 -8.29
C PHE A 58 10.46 5.95 -7.04
N GLY A 59 11.60 6.67 -6.92
CA GLY A 59 12.60 6.37 -5.91
C GLY A 59 12.04 6.39 -4.48
N HIS A 60 11.32 7.46 -4.13
CA HIS A 60 10.77 7.60 -2.78
C HIS A 60 9.71 6.53 -2.45
N ALA A 61 8.82 6.22 -3.40
CA ALA A 61 7.80 5.18 -3.22
C ALA A 61 8.42 3.79 -3.11
N ALA A 62 9.46 3.49 -3.89
CA ALA A 62 10.17 2.22 -3.83
C ALA A 62 10.88 2.01 -2.49
N PHE A 63 11.59 3.03 -1.97
CA PHE A 63 12.27 2.93 -0.67
C PHE A 63 11.29 2.87 0.49
N TYR A 64 10.20 3.63 0.44
CA TYR A 64 9.13 3.56 1.45
C TYR A 64 8.47 2.18 1.48
N GLY A 65 8.11 1.63 0.31
CA GLY A 65 7.52 0.30 0.20
C GLY A 65 8.45 -0.80 0.70
N PHE A 66 9.73 -0.76 0.32
CA PHE A 66 10.73 -1.72 0.80
C PHE A 66 10.88 -1.67 2.33
N GLY A 67 10.99 -0.48 2.92
CA GLY A 67 11.10 -0.32 4.36
C GLY A 67 9.88 -0.84 5.12
N ALA A 68 8.68 -0.48 4.67
CA ALA A 68 7.44 -0.96 5.28
C ALA A 68 7.31 -2.49 5.21
N TYR A 69 7.65 -3.09 4.07
CA TYR A 69 7.62 -4.54 3.90
C TYR A 69 8.67 -5.25 4.76
N ALA A 70 9.90 -4.70 4.86
CA ALA A 70 10.94 -5.21 5.74
C ALA A 70 10.52 -5.18 7.22
N VAL A 71 9.89 -4.08 7.67
CA VAL A 71 9.34 -4.02 9.04
C VAL A 71 8.23 -5.05 9.24
N ALA A 72 7.32 -5.20 8.28
CA ALA A 72 6.21 -6.15 8.37
C ALA A 72 6.70 -7.61 8.49
N ILE A 73 7.72 -7.99 7.73
CA ILE A 73 8.27 -9.36 7.78
C ILE A 73 9.04 -9.60 9.08
N LEU A 74 9.79 -8.61 9.57
CA LEU A 74 10.48 -8.69 10.87
C LEU A 74 9.47 -8.86 12.01
N LEU A 75 8.38 -8.08 12.02
CA LEU A 75 7.33 -8.24 13.03
C LEU A 75 6.68 -9.63 12.98
N ARG A 76 6.43 -10.12 11.77
CA ARG A 76 5.72 -11.39 11.57
C ARG A 76 6.57 -12.61 11.94
N ASP A 77 7.83 -12.63 11.49
CA ASP A 77 8.63 -13.86 11.47
C ASP A 77 9.69 -13.91 12.58
N THR A 78 10.17 -12.76 13.09
CA THR A 78 11.23 -12.73 14.11
C THR A 78 10.74 -12.36 15.52
N GLY A 79 9.47 -11.95 15.66
CA GLY A 79 8.89 -11.55 16.96
C GLY A 79 9.57 -10.34 17.59
N MET A 80 10.33 -9.57 16.81
CA MET A 80 11.05 -8.38 17.26
C MET A 80 10.08 -7.31 17.79
N SER A 81 10.52 -6.52 18.76
CA SER A 81 9.73 -5.37 19.24
C SER A 81 9.55 -4.36 18.11
N LEU A 82 8.41 -3.65 18.10
CA LEU A 82 8.10 -2.66 17.06
C LEU A 82 9.24 -1.67 16.82
N VAL A 83 9.82 -1.15 17.90
CA VAL A 83 10.92 -0.17 17.82
C VAL A 83 12.16 -0.79 17.18
N SER A 84 12.51 -2.01 17.59
CA SER A 84 13.68 -2.71 17.04
C SER A 84 13.49 -3.01 15.55
N ALA A 85 12.30 -3.45 15.13
CA ALA A 85 12.01 -3.73 13.73
C ALA A 85 12.01 -2.48 12.84
N ILE A 86 11.51 -1.34 13.34
CA ILE A 86 11.58 -0.06 12.63
C ILE A 86 13.03 0.36 12.42
N LEU A 87 13.88 0.21 13.44
CA LEU A 87 15.32 0.51 13.33
C LEU A 87 16.00 -0.37 12.29
N THR A 88 15.83 -1.69 12.36
CA THR A 88 16.42 -2.60 11.36
C THR A 88 15.86 -2.35 9.96
N GLY A 89 14.55 -2.11 9.83
CA GLY A 89 13.92 -1.77 8.56
C GLY A 89 14.48 -0.48 7.95
N THR A 90 14.72 0.55 8.76
CA THR A 90 15.32 1.81 8.32
C THR A 90 16.76 1.62 7.86
N ILE A 91 17.56 0.85 8.60
CA ILE A 91 18.94 0.52 8.22
C ILE A 91 18.95 -0.26 6.90
N LEU A 92 18.08 -1.26 6.73
CA LEU A 92 17.96 -2.05 5.51
C LEU A 92 17.61 -1.17 4.30
N THR A 93 16.65 -0.26 4.44
CA THR A 93 16.29 0.69 3.39
C THR A 93 17.44 1.67 3.08
N GLY A 94 18.17 2.12 4.10
CA GLY A 94 19.33 2.99 3.93
C GLY A 94 20.46 2.32 3.13
N VAL A 95 20.74 1.04 3.42
CA VAL A 95 21.72 0.24 2.65
C VAL A 95 21.27 0.09 1.20
N LEU A 96 19.98 -0.20 0.97
CA LEU A 96 19.42 -0.30 -0.38
C LEU A 96 19.55 1.03 -1.14
N GLY A 97 19.24 2.16 -0.47
CA GLY A 97 19.40 3.50 -1.02
C GLY A 97 20.86 3.84 -1.35
N PHE A 98 21.81 3.41 -0.52
CA PHE A 98 23.24 3.59 -0.80
C PHE A 98 23.69 2.83 -2.05
N ILE A 99 23.27 1.58 -2.20
CA ILE A 99 23.58 0.75 -3.39
C ILE A 99 22.99 1.38 -4.65
N VAL A 100 21.71 1.79 -4.60
CA VAL A 100 21.04 2.43 -5.74
C VAL A 100 21.69 3.78 -6.07
N GLY A 101 22.01 4.59 -5.06
CA GLY A 101 22.69 5.87 -5.23
C GLY A 101 24.07 5.72 -5.87
N ALA A 102 24.87 4.75 -5.42
CA ALA A 102 26.16 4.44 -6.02
C ALA A 102 26.06 3.99 -7.49
N VAL A 103 24.91 3.39 -7.87
CA VAL A 103 24.61 2.98 -9.24
C VAL A 103 24.13 4.12 -10.12
N CYS A 104 23.41 5.10 -9.58
CA CYS A 104 22.87 6.23 -10.34
C CYS A 104 23.83 7.43 -10.42
N LEU A 105 24.79 7.55 -9.50
CA LEU A 105 25.81 8.62 -9.48
C LEU A 105 27.06 8.29 -10.31
N ARG A 106 27.07 7.13 -10.97
CA ARG A 106 28.01 6.77 -12.04
C ARG A 106 27.34 6.98 -13.38
#